data_AF-A0A8H5D6I9-F1
#
_entry.id   AF-A0A8H5D6I9-F1
#
_cell.length_a   1.000
_cell.length_b   1.000
_cell.length_c   1.000
_cell.angle_alpha   90.00
_cell.angle_beta   90.00
_cell.angle_gamma   90.00
#
_symmetry.space_group_name_H-M   'P 1'
#
loop_
_entity.id
_entity.type
_entity.pdbx_description
1 polymer ?
#
loop_
_entity_poly.entity_id
_entity_poly.type
_entity_poly.pdbx_seq_one_letter_code
_entity_poly.pdbx_strand_id
1 'polypeptide(L)'
;MAFKSFLSFCIVAISALIVSADHGDLGSRAIDWNNHQWMAPGPNDLRGPCPGLNTLANHGFLPRDGRNLNMSVILDAGFNGYHMQPDGLALAVKAATFSTDDPFTFTLDDIKLHGTIEHDASLSRNDFALGDNVHFNETIFKTLADSNPGVDYYNTTSAGQVQQKRLADAEIANPNITNTAKEFFIRSGESAFYLSVMGNPLTGVAPKKFVQIFFREERLPIAEGWRRSDTPINGSTLGPLIDAIAEQSHWTTSGGCPWIRVGPESATTLVQHG
;
A
#
# COMPACT_ATOMS: atom_id res chain seq x y z
N MET A 1 -23.09 80.74 5.14
CA MET A 1 -22.20 80.05 6.10
C MET A 1 -21.78 78.74 5.47
N ALA A 2 -20.54 78.68 4.97
CA ALA A 2 -19.92 77.45 4.50
C ALA A 2 -18.97 76.96 5.61
N PHE A 3 -19.18 75.76 6.13
CA PHE A 3 -18.23 75.11 7.01
C PHE A 3 -17.77 73.79 6.40
N LYS A 4 -16.45 73.67 6.37
CA LYS A 4 -15.65 72.61 5.77
C LYS A 4 -15.69 71.34 6.63
N SER A 5 -15.62 70.20 5.94
CA SER A 5 -14.82 69.00 6.23
C SER A 5 -14.60 68.62 7.70
N PHE A 6 -15.08 67.44 8.10
CA PHE A 6 -14.22 66.44 8.72
C PHE A 6 -14.67 65.04 8.31
N LEU A 7 -13.80 64.37 7.57
CA LEU A 7 -13.87 62.98 7.16
C LEU A 7 -13.68 62.12 8.41
N SER A 8 -14.72 61.44 8.88
CA SER A 8 -14.59 60.43 9.94
C SER A 8 -14.45 59.06 9.27
N PHE A 9 -13.20 58.59 9.16
CA PHE A 9 -12.89 57.21 8.80
C PHE A 9 -13.28 56.30 9.98
N CYS A 10 -14.46 55.68 9.91
CA CYS A 10 -14.74 54.49 10.73
C CYS A 10 -14.05 53.29 10.07
N ILE A 11 -12.77 53.07 10.38
CA ILE A 11 -12.13 51.78 10.17
C ILE A 11 -12.62 50.88 11.31
N VAL A 12 -13.57 50.00 11.03
CA VAL A 12 -13.86 48.88 11.91
C VAL A 12 -12.68 47.92 11.78
N ALA A 13 -11.77 47.98 12.75
CA ALA A 13 -10.74 46.96 12.90
C ALA A 13 -11.43 45.65 13.29
N ILE A 14 -11.63 44.76 12.32
CA ILE A 14 -11.93 43.36 12.60
C ILE A 14 -10.64 42.78 13.16
N SER A 15 -10.55 42.74 14.49
CA SER A 15 -9.53 41.96 15.18
C SER A 15 -9.75 40.50 14.80
N ALA A 16 -8.96 40.01 13.83
CA ALA A 16 -8.81 38.59 13.62
C ALA A 16 -8.20 38.02 14.91
N LEU A 17 -9.04 37.39 15.74
CA LEU A 17 -8.57 36.43 16.72
C LEU A 17 -7.96 35.29 15.91
N ILE A 18 -6.67 35.40 15.65
CA ILE A 18 -5.85 34.24 15.34
C ILE A 18 -5.88 33.43 16.63
N VAL A 19 -6.84 32.52 16.73
CA VAL A 19 -6.59 31.30 17.50
C VAL A 19 -5.42 30.67 16.77
N SER A 20 -4.22 30.91 17.30
CA SER A 20 -3.13 29.99 17.07
C SER A 20 -3.68 28.66 17.53
N ALA A 21 -4.12 27.84 16.58
CA ALA A 21 -4.14 26.42 16.82
C ALA A 21 -2.72 26.13 17.29
N ASP A 22 -2.61 25.83 18.57
CA ASP A 22 -1.42 25.20 19.10
C ASP A 22 -1.24 23.99 18.19
N HIS A 23 -0.32 24.09 17.23
CA HIS A 23 0.21 22.93 16.54
C HIS A 23 1.06 22.23 17.58
N GLY A 24 0.36 21.69 18.58
CA GLY A 24 0.90 20.80 19.57
C GLY A 24 1.60 19.73 18.75
N ASP A 25 2.91 19.71 18.94
CA ASP A 25 3.82 18.63 18.60
C ASP A 25 3.07 17.39 18.07
N LEU A 26 2.96 17.29 16.73
CA LEU A 26 2.60 16.03 16.07
C LEU A 26 3.77 15.03 16.17
N GLY A 27 4.74 15.27 17.06
CA GLY A 27 5.64 14.30 17.62
C GLY A 27 4.86 13.18 18.27
N SER A 28 4.89 12.03 17.59
CA SER A 28 4.76 10.68 18.14
C SER A 28 4.08 10.61 19.52
N ARG A 29 2.74 10.60 19.57
CA ARG A 29 2.12 9.81 20.64
C ARG A 29 2.69 8.40 20.48
N ALA A 30 3.44 7.96 21.48
CA ALA A 30 3.99 6.61 21.49
C ALA A 30 2.83 5.64 21.23
N ILE A 31 3.01 4.76 20.24
CA ILE A 31 2.00 3.76 19.89
C ILE A 31 1.81 2.84 21.10
N ASP A 32 0.58 2.76 21.60
CA ASP A 32 0.23 1.80 22.64
C ASP A 32 0.06 0.42 22.01
N TRP A 33 1.17 -0.33 21.92
CA TRP A 33 1.20 -1.67 21.35
C TRP A 33 0.29 -2.67 22.08
N ASN A 34 -0.18 -2.38 23.30
CA ASN A 34 -1.14 -3.24 23.99
C ASN A 34 -2.52 -3.23 23.31
N ASN A 35 -2.91 -2.10 22.69
CA ASN A 35 -4.16 -2.02 21.91
C ASN A 35 -4.00 -2.63 20.51
N HIS A 36 -2.75 -2.91 20.11
CA HIS A 36 -2.39 -3.42 18.79
C HIS A 36 -1.79 -4.83 18.82
N GLN A 37 -2.24 -5.66 19.75
CA GLN A 37 -1.89 -7.09 19.75
C GLN A 37 -2.44 -7.78 18.50
N TRP A 38 -1.67 -8.72 17.96
CA TRP A 38 -2.12 -9.54 16.83
C TRP A 38 -3.27 -10.44 17.27
N MET A 39 -4.31 -10.50 16.44
CA MET A 39 -5.38 -11.47 16.55
C MET A 39 -5.67 -12.01 15.15
N ALA A 40 -5.75 -13.34 15.04
CA ALA A 40 -6.17 -13.99 13.80
C ALA A 40 -7.58 -13.49 13.39
N PRO A 41 -7.84 -13.31 12.08
CA PRO A 41 -9.17 -12.96 11.61
C PRO A 41 -10.16 -14.08 11.95
N GLY A 42 -11.34 -13.72 12.43
CA GLY A 42 -12.46 -14.63 12.59
C GLY A 42 -13.12 -14.98 11.23
N PRO A 43 -14.05 -15.95 11.21
CA PRO A 43 -14.68 -16.41 9.97
C PRO A 43 -15.53 -15.35 9.25
N ASN A 44 -15.90 -14.27 9.93
CA ASN A 44 -16.69 -13.17 9.37
C ASN A 44 -15.85 -11.90 9.11
N ASP A 45 -14.54 -11.94 9.39
CA ASP A 45 -13.67 -10.79 9.17
C ASP A 45 -13.15 -10.81 7.74
N LEU A 46 -13.31 -9.70 7.02
CA LEU A 46 -12.93 -9.60 5.63
C LEU A 46 -11.43 -9.33 5.51
N ARG A 47 -10.78 -10.02 4.58
CA ARG A 47 -9.36 -9.83 4.22
C ARG A 47 -9.24 -9.80 2.71
N GLY A 48 -8.19 -9.15 2.23
CA GLY A 48 -7.93 -8.94 0.80
C GLY A 48 -6.62 -9.58 0.33
N PRO A 49 -6.20 -9.27 -0.91
CA PRO A 49 -4.92 -9.71 -1.45
C PRO A 49 -3.71 -8.98 -0.81
N CYS A 50 -3.94 -7.86 -0.12
CA CYS A 50 -2.87 -7.01 0.41
C CYS A 50 -2.43 -7.46 1.83
N PRO A 51 -1.22 -8.05 2.00
CA PRO A 51 -0.73 -8.44 3.32
C PRO A 51 -0.52 -7.25 4.25
N GLY A 52 -0.23 -6.06 3.72
CA GLY A 52 -0.06 -4.83 4.50
C GLY A 52 -1.34 -4.40 5.19
N LEU A 53 -2.46 -4.33 4.48
CA LEU A 53 -3.75 -3.95 5.07
C LEU A 53 -4.30 -5.06 5.96
N ASN A 54 -4.16 -6.33 5.55
CA ASN A 54 -4.56 -7.46 6.37
C ASN A 54 -3.83 -7.48 7.72
N THR A 55 -2.52 -7.19 7.72
CA THR A 55 -1.72 -7.07 8.95
C THR A 55 -2.20 -5.91 9.83
N LEU A 56 -2.50 -4.74 9.25
CA LEU A 56 -3.05 -3.61 10.01
C LEU A 56 -4.40 -3.94 10.66
N ALA A 57 -5.27 -4.69 9.98
CA ALA A 57 -6.52 -5.17 10.55
C ALA A 57 -6.29 -6.25 11.63
N ASN A 58 -5.38 -7.20 11.42
CA ASN A 58 -5.01 -8.22 12.41
C ASN A 58 -4.37 -7.60 13.68
N HIS A 59 -3.83 -6.38 13.57
CA HIS A 59 -3.32 -5.60 14.70
C HIS A 59 -4.28 -4.49 15.16
N GLY A 60 -5.49 -4.37 14.60
CA GLY A 60 -6.47 -3.36 15.04
C GLY A 60 -6.07 -1.91 14.78
N PHE A 61 -5.12 -1.65 13.87
CA PHE A 61 -4.90 -0.31 13.31
C PHE A 61 -6.02 0.05 12.33
N LEU A 62 -6.54 -0.96 11.63
CA LEU A 62 -7.80 -0.90 10.89
C LEU A 62 -8.91 -1.59 11.69
N PRO A 63 -10.20 -1.32 11.37
CA PRO A 63 -11.31 -2.16 11.82
C PRO A 63 -10.97 -3.65 11.58
N ARG A 64 -10.98 -4.45 12.65
CA ARG A 64 -10.52 -5.85 12.61
C ARG A 64 -11.36 -6.73 11.69
N ASP A 65 -12.60 -6.33 11.50
CA ASP A 65 -13.57 -6.97 10.63
C ASP A 65 -13.36 -6.64 9.14
N GLY A 66 -12.43 -5.73 8.81
CA GLY A 66 -12.05 -5.38 7.45
C GLY A 66 -13.09 -4.54 6.70
N ARG A 67 -13.99 -3.84 7.40
CA ARG A 67 -15.10 -3.07 6.81
C ARG A 67 -14.97 -1.57 7.05
N ASN A 68 -15.81 -0.78 6.36
CA ASN A 68 -15.95 0.67 6.52
C ASN A 68 -14.63 1.44 6.33
N LEU A 69 -13.83 1.05 5.34
CA LEU A 69 -12.53 1.65 5.07
C LEU A 69 -12.68 2.83 4.11
N ASN A 70 -12.03 3.94 4.41
CA ASN A 70 -11.94 5.09 3.52
C ASN A 70 -10.52 5.66 3.54
N MET A 71 -10.29 6.73 2.76
CA MET A 71 -8.95 7.29 2.64
C MET A 71 -8.33 7.69 3.98
N SER A 72 -9.07 8.38 4.85
CA SER A 72 -8.53 8.79 6.14
C SER A 72 -8.16 7.61 7.02
N VAL A 73 -9.00 6.57 7.06
CA VAL A 73 -8.78 5.36 7.87
C VAL A 73 -7.51 4.63 7.44
N ILE A 74 -7.29 4.48 6.14
CA ILE A 74 -6.10 3.79 5.62
C ILE A 74 -4.83 4.62 5.84
N LEU A 75 -4.89 5.93 5.61
CA LEU A 75 -3.73 6.80 5.81
C LEU A 75 -3.31 6.87 7.27
N ASP A 76 -4.26 6.98 8.20
CA ASP A 76 -3.98 6.97 9.64
C ASP A 76 -3.40 5.62 10.09
N ALA A 77 -3.99 4.50 9.65
CA ALA A 77 -3.48 3.17 9.97
C ALA A 77 -2.08 2.92 9.38
N GLY A 78 -1.81 3.38 8.16
CA GLY A 78 -0.49 3.29 7.53
C GLY A 78 0.57 4.13 8.26
N PHE A 79 0.21 5.34 8.68
CA PHE A 79 1.10 6.20 9.47
C PHE A 79 1.39 5.59 10.84
N ASN A 80 0.35 5.16 11.56
CA ASN A 80 0.49 4.62 12.91
C ASN A 80 1.16 3.24 12.90
N GLY A 81 0.77 2.32 12.01
CA GLY A 81 1.33 0.98 11.96
C GLY A 81 2.72 0.89 11.31
N TYR A 82 2.98 1.67 10.25
CA TYR A 82 4.17 1.50 9.41
C TYR A 82 5.08 2.73 9.27
N HIS A 83 4.67 3.89 9.79
CA HIS A 83 5.31 5.19 9.49
C HIS A 83 5.18 5.62 8.03
N MET A 84 4.16 5.09 7.35
CA MET A 84 3.87 5.45 5.97
C MET A 84 3.20 6.83 5.92
N GLN A 85 3.75 7.72 5.10
CA GLN A 85 3.22 9.06 4.91
C GLN A 85 2.11 9.07 3.86
N PRO A 86 1.22 10.09 3.89
CA PRO A 86 0.10 10.19 2.96
C PRO A 86 0.50 10.08 1.48
N ASP A 87 1.59 10.72 1.07
CA ASP A 87 2.07 10.72 -0.32
C ASP A 87 2.55 9.33 -0.79
N GLY A 88 2.99 8.47 0.13
CA GLY A 88 3.37 7.09 -0.16
C GLY A 88 2.18 6.15 -0.42
N LEU A 89 0.96 6.50 0.03
CA LEU A 89 -0.23 5.64 -0.08
C LEU A 89 -1.37 6.25 -0.89
N ALA A 90 -1.45 7.58 -1.03
CA ALA A 90 -2.63 8.26 -1.53
C ALA A 90 -3.11 7.74 -2.89
N LEU A 91 -2.19 7.41 -3.80
CA LEU A 91 -2.54 6.85 -5.11
C LEU A 91 -3.18 5.47 -4.98
N ALA A 92 -2.59 4.57 -4.19
CA ALA A 92 -3.12 3.22 -3.97
C ALA A 92 -4.49 3.29 -3.27
N VAL A 93 -4.64 4.14 -2.27
CA VAL A 93 -5.91 4.29 -1.54
C VAL A 93 -7.00 4.89 -2.42
N LYS A 94 -6.66 5.84 -3.29
CA LYS A 94 -7.59 6.38 -4.30
C LYS A 94 -7.98 5.32 -5.33
N ALA A 95 -7.05 4.47 -5.76
CA ALA A 95 -7.38 3.36 -6.66
C ALA A 95 -8.29 2.33 -5.97
N ALA A 96 -8.12 2.10 -4.67
CA ALA A 96 -8.95 1.15 -3.92
C ALA A 96 -10.43 1.57 -3.86
N THR A 97 -10.75 2.86 -3.91
CA THR A 97 -12.16 3.30 -3.95
C THR A 97 -12.89 2.90 -5.23
N PHE A 98 -12.17 2.45 -6.26
CA PHE A 98 -12.76 1.92 -7.48
C PHE A 98 -13.11 0.42 -7.39
N SER A 99 -12.86 -0.24 -6.26
CA SER A 99 -13.15 -1.67 -6.12
C SER A 99 -14.58 -1.98 -5.65
N THR A 100 -15.40 -0.94 -5.44
CA THR A 100 -16.75 -1.03 -4.88
C THR A 100 -17.66 0.01 -5.54
N ASP A 101 -18.98 -0.21 -5.47
CA ASP A 101 -20.00 0.77 -5.87
C ASP A 101 -20.42 1.69 -4.71
N ASP A 102 -19.97 1.39 -3.48
CA ASP A 102 -20.21 2.28 -2.34
C ASP A 102 -19.35 3.55 -2.46
N PRO A 103 -19.96 4.75 -2.47
CA PRO A 103 -19.23 6.00 -2.73
C PRO A 103 -18.42 6.51 -1.53
N PHE A 104 -18.53 5.87 -0.36
CA PHE A 104 -17.94 6.35 0.89
C PHE A 104 -16.88 5.41 1.45
N THR A 105 -17.10 4.11 1.34
CA THR A 105 -16.24 3.10 1.95
C THR A 105 -16.06 1.87 1.10
N PHE A 106 -14.97 1.15 1.32
CA PHE A 106 -14.72 -0.18 0.78
C PHE A 106 -14.38 -1.16 1.92
N THR A 107 -14.37 -2.45 1.60
CA THR A 107 -13.91 -3.53 2.48
C THR A 107 -12.55 -4.06 2.02
N LEU A 108 -11.82 -4.74 2.90
CA LEU A 108 -10.59 -5.44 2.49
C LEU A 108 -10.86 -6.52 1.42
N ASP A 109 -12.05 -7.12 1.38
CA ASP A 109 -12.39 -8.11 0.36
C ASP A 109 -12.62 -7.45 -1.01
N ASP A 110 -13.15 -6.22 -1.05
CA ASP A 110 -13.46 -5.51 -2.30
C ASP A 110 -12.20 -5.33 -3.17
N ILE A 111 -11.05 -5.03 -2.56
CA ILE A 111 -9.80 -4.75 -3.27
C ILE A 111 -9.20 -5.97 -3.99
N LYS A 112 -9.84 -7.15 -3.91
CA LYS A 112 -9.55 -8.30 -4.78
C LYS A 112 -10.04 -8.12 -6.22
N LEU A 113 -10.79 -7.05 -6.50
CA LEU A 113 -11.34 -6.77 -7.81
C LEU A 113 -10.21 -6.68 -8.86
N HIS A 114 -10.11 -7.73 -9.67
CA HIS A 114 -9.07 -7.85 -10.69
C HIS A 114 -9.12 -6.68 -11.69
N GLY A 115 -7.94 -6.11 -11.96
CA GLY A 115 -7.75 -5.01 -12.91
C GLY A 115 -7.85 -3.61 -12.32
N THR A 116 -8.24 -3.47 -11.05
CA THR A 116 -8.18 -2.20 -10.31
C THR A 116 -6.77 -1.98 -9.75
N ILE A 117 -6.48 -2.59 -8.60
CA ILE A 117 -5.11 -2.70 -8.03
C ILE A 117 -4.66 -4.15 -8.15
N GLU A 118 -5.51 -5.11 -7.78
CA GLU A 118 -5.22 -6.53 -7.90
C GLU A 118 -4.84 -6.88 -9.34
N HIS A 119 -3.76 -7.64 -9.47
CA HIS A 119 -3.09 -7.95 -10.72
C HIS A 119 -2.45 -9.33 -10.69
N ASP A 120 -2.19 -9.84 -11.89
CA ASP A 120 -1.46 -11.10 -12.09
C ASP A 120 0.02 -11.01 -11.67
N ALA A 121 0.70 -12.16 -11.68
CA ALA A 121 2.10 -12.29 -11.31
C ALA A 121 2.42 -11.83 -9.88
N SER A 122 1.45 -12.01 -8.98
CA SER A 122 1.56 -11.73 -7.56
C SER A 122 2.68 -12.52 -6.87
N LEU A 123 3.22 -11.94 -5.78
CA LEU A 123 4.29 -12.55 -4.98
C LEU A 123 3.82 -13.71 -4.11
N SER A 124 2.53 -13.78 -3.78
CA SER A 124 2.00 -14.76 -2.83
C SER A 124 0.56 -15.23 -3.08
N ARG A 125 -0.11 -14.75 -4.14
CA ARG A 125 -1.49 -15.09 -4.51
C ARG A 125 -1.50 -15.69 -5.92
N ASN A 126 -2.51 -16.49 -6.25
CA ASN A 126 -2.69 -16.92 -7.64
C ASN A 126 -3.16 -15.74 -8.49
N ASP A 127 -2.90 -15.83 -9.79
CA ASP A 127 -3.54 -14.99 -10.79
C ASP A 127 -5.05 -15.24 -10.80
N PHE A 128 -5.84 -14.19 -11.07
CA PHE A 128 -7.30 -14.25 -11.04
C PHE A 128 -7.88 -15.35 -11.93
N ALA A 129 -7.33 -15.52 -13.14
CA ALA A 129 -7.79 -16.54 -14.09
C ALA A 129 -7.45 -17.98 -13.65
N LEU A 130 -6.54 -18.16 -12.68
CA LEU A 130 -6.04 -19.47 -12.25
C LEU A 130 -6.61 -19.93 -10.91
N GLY A 131 -7.34 -19.07 -10.19
CA GLY A 131 -8.04 -19.45 -8.97
C GLY A 131 -8.10 -18.34 -7.93
N ASP A 132 -7.85 -18.70 -6.68
CA ASP A 132 -7.94 -17.80 -5.54
C ASP A 132 -6.86 -16.70 -5.57
N ASN A 133 -7.28 -15.48 -5.90
CA ASN A 133 -6.44 -14.27 -5.95
C ASN A 133 -6.40 -13.50 -4.61
N VAL A 134 -7.00 -14.03 -3.54
CA VAL A 134 -7.11 -13.35 -2.24
C VAL A 134 -6.13 -13.91 -1.22
N HIS A 135 -6.11 -15.23 -1.07
CA HIS A 135 -5.44 -15.86 0.06
C HIS A 135 -3.96 -16.16 -0.22
N PHE A 136 -3.16 -16.15 0.85
CA PHE A 136 -1.75 -16.53 0.79
C PHE A 136 -1.59 -17.96 0.24
N ASN A 137 -0.66 -18.13 -0.69
CA ASN A 137 -0.32 -19.39 -1.33
C ASN A 137 1.18 -19.66 -1.19
N GLU A 138 1.53 -20.66 -0.38
CA GLU A 138 2.92 -21.04 -0.09
C GLU A 138 3.69 -21.46 -1.35
N THR A 139 3.04 -22.13 -2.31
CA THR A 139 3.66 -22.54 -3.56
C THR A 139 4.10 -21.34 -4.40
N ILE A 140 3.24 -20.32 -4.49
CA ILE A 140 3.56 -19.07 -5.19
C ILE A 140 4.66 -18.29 -4.43
N PHE A 141 4.50 -18.19 -3.10
CA PHE A 141 5.42 -17.46 -2.25
C PHE A 141 6.83 -18.06 -2.20
N LYS A 142 6.97 -19.36 -2.46
CA LYS A 142 8.26 -20.07 -2.46
C LYS A 142 9.33 -19.37 -3.32
N THR A 143 8.93 -18.77 -4.45
CA THR A 143 9.86 -18.00 -5.30
C THR A 143 10.50 -16.83 -4.56
N LEU A 144 9.74 -16.09 -3.75
CA LEU A 144 10.30 -15.05 -2.87
C LEU A 144 11.06 -15.68 -1.70
N ALA A 145 10.47 -16.70 -1.06
CA ALA A 145 11.03 -17.36 0.14
C ALA A 145 12.48 -17.85 -0.06
N ASP A 146 12.76 -18.41 -1.24
CA ASP A 146 14.05 -18.98 -1.59
C ASP A 146 15.01 -17.98 -2.26
N SER A 147 14.54 -16.75 -2.54
CA SER A 147 15.33 -15.74 -3.24
C SER A 147 16.53 -15.26 -2.41
N ASN A 148 17.52 -14.68 -3.09
CA ASN A 148 18.75 -14.19 -2.49
C ASN A 148 19.51 -15.26 -1.67
N PRO A 149 19.86 -16.41 -2.28
CA PRO A 149 20.51 -17.51 -1.56
C PRO A 149 21.87 -17.09 -0.99
N GLY A 150 22.24 -17.63 0.16
CA GLY A 150 23.51 -17.35 0.84
C GLY A 150 23.48 -16.16 1.81
N VAL A 151 22.39 -15.40 1.85
CA VAL A 151 22.17 -14.31 2.83
C VAL A 151 20.77 -14.40 3.46
N ASP A 152 20.58 -13.72 4.60
CA ASP A 152 19.38 -13.76 5.45
C ASP A 152 18.47 -12.52 5.28
N TYR A 153 18.66 -11.75 4.20
CA TYR A 153 17.82 -10.61 3.85
C TYR A 153 17.32 -10.68 2.40
N TYR A 154 16.21 -9.99 2.12
CA TYR A 154 15.82 -9.58 0.77
C TYR A 154 16.31 -8.16 0.52
N ASN A 155 16.57 -7.84 -0.74
CA ASN A 155 16.91 -6.51 -1.22
C ASN A 155 16.26 -6.22 -2.59
N THR A 156 16.44 -5.01 -3.10
CA THR A 156 15.92 -4.57 -4.41
C THR A 156 16.33 -5.49 -5.56
N THR A 157 17.58 -5.98 -5.58
CA THR A 157 18.05 -6.95 -6.58
C THR A 157 17.24 -8.25 -6.55
N SER A 158 17.13 -8.88 -5.38
CA SER A 158 16.37 -10.12 -5.22
C SER A 158 14.88 -9.92 -5.53
N ALA A 159 14.30 -8.76 -5.19
CA ALA A 159 12.91 -8.44 -5.48
C ALA A 159 12.64 -8.30 -6.98
N GLY A 160 13.53 -7.63 -7.72
CA GLY A 160 13.46 -7.55 -9.18
C GLY A 160 13.54 -8.93 -9.84
N GLN A 161 14.51 -9.76 -9.42
CA GLN A 161 14.66 -11.13 -9.93
C GLN A 161 13.43 -12.01 -9.63
N VAL A 162 12.85 -11.88 -8.43
CA VAL A 162 11.60 -12.56 -8.08
C VAL A 162 10.46 -12.11 -8.99
N GLN A 163 10.34 -10.80 -9.25
CA GLN A 163 9.34 -10.30 -10.17
C GLN A 163 9.52 -10.85 -11.59
N GLN A 164 10.74 -10.89 -12.10
CA GLN A 164 11.04 -11.48 -13.41
C GLN A 164 10.55 -12.92 -13.46
N LYS A 165 10.90 -13.71 -12.44
CA LYS A 165 10.51 -15.13 -12.36
C LYS A 165 9.00 -15.31 -12.22
N ARG A 166 8.35 -14.54 -11.34
CA ARG A 166 6.89 -14.62 -11.14
C ARG A 166 6.11 -14.26 -12.40
N LEU A 167 6.56 -13.25 -13.15
CA LEU A 167 5.97 -12.89 -14.43
C LEU A 167 6.17 -14.01 -15.46
N ALA A 168 7.38 -14.53 -15.62
CA ALA A 168 7.64 -15.62 -16.57
C ALA A 168 6.82 -16.88 -16.24
N ASP A 169 6.71 -17.25 -14.97
CA ASP A 169 5.87 -18.36 -14.52
C ASP A 169 4.37 -18.10 -14.84
N ALA A 170 3.91 -16.85 -14.68
CA ALA A 170 2.53 -16.45 -14.99
C ALA A 170 2.24 -16.43 -16.50
N GLU A 171 3.15 -15.94 -17.33
CA GLU A 171 3.02 -15.93 -18.81
C GLU A 171 2.91 -17.35 -19.38
N ILE A 172 3.56 -18.33 -18.74
CA ILE A 172 3.45 -19.74 -19.11
C ILE A 172 2.10 -20.33 -18.68
N ALA A 173 1.61 -19.99 -17.49
CA ALA A 173 0.45 -20.62 -16.87
C ALA A 173 -0.89 -19.97 -17.23
N ASN A 174 -0.90 -18.65 -17.47
CA ASN A 174 -2.09 -17.83 -17.61
C ASN A 174 -2.16 -17.22 -19.03
N PRO A 175 -2.95 -17.78 -19.95
CA PRO A 175 -3.12 -17.23 -21.29
C PRO A 175 -3.85 -15.87 -21.31
N ASN A 176 -4.47 -15.47 -20.19
CA ASN A 176 -5.18 -14.21 -20.03
C ASN A 176 -4.39 -13.18 -19.20
N ILE A 177 -3.08 -13.39 -19.01
CA ILE A 177 -2.25 -12.53 -18.19
C ILE A 177 -2.33 -11.06 -18.63
N THR A 178 -2.50 -10.16 -17.67
CA THR A 178 -2.34 -8.72 -17.89
C THR A 178 -0.95 -8.26 -17.40
N ASN A 179 -0.13 -7.73 -18.31
CA ASN A 179 1.23 -7.27 -18.02
C ASN A 179 1.53 -5.93 -18.71
N THR A 180 0.86 -4.86 -18.29
CA THR A 180 1.11 -3.49 -18.79
C THR A 180 2.06 -2.72 -17.86
N ALA A 181 2.41 -1.49 -18.25
CA ALA A 181 3.17 -0.60 -17.38
C ALA A 181 2.50 -0.33 -16.01
N LYS A 182 1.16 -0.44 -15.92
CA LYS A 182 0.44 -0.31 -14.65
C LYS A 182 0.74 -1.48 -13.72
N GLU A 183 0.56 -2.72 -14.16
CA GLU A 183 0.85 -3.91 -13.35
C GLU A 183 2.33 -3.96 -12.96
N PHE A 184 3.23 -3.57 -13.87
CA PHE A 184 4.65 -3.47 -13.57
C PHE A 184 4.97 -2.46 -12.47
N PHE A 185 4.38 -1.25 -12.55
CA PHE A 185 4.54 -0.21 -11.55
C PHE A 185 4.01 -0.67 -10.18
N ILE A 186 2.82 -1.29 -10.14
CA ILE A 186 2.22 -1.77 -8.88
C ILE A 186 3.12 -2.83 -8.24
N ARG A 187 3.54 -3.87 -8.99
CA ARG A 187 4.41 -4.94 -8.49
C ARG A 187 5.74 -4.42 -7.91
N SER A 188 6.32 -3.42 -8.57
CA SER A 188 7.54 -2.74 -8.10
C SER A 188 7.31 -1.92 -6.84
N GLY A 189 6.20 -1.18 -6.78
CA GLY A 189 5.75 -0.47 -5.58
C GLY A 189 5.51 -1.40 -4.39
N GLU A 190 4.82 -2.52 -4.59
CA GLU A 190 4.56 -3.53 -3.57
C GLU A 190 5.84 -4.17 -3.02
N SER A 191 6.81 -4.40 -3.90
CA SER A 191 8.12 -4.89 -3.50
C SER A 191 8.88 -3.86 -2.66
N ALA A 192 8.86 -2.60 -3.08
CA ALA A 192 9.43 -1.50 -2.29
C ALA A 192 8.71 -1.34 -0.93
N PHE A 193 7.39 -1.56 -0.87
CA PHE A 193 6.63 -1.51 0.37
C PHE A 193 7.09 -2.56 1.37
N TYR A 194 7.16 -3.86 1.02
CA TYR A 194 7.57 -4.86 2.01
C TYR A 194 9.03 -4.67 2.44
N LEU A 195 9.92 -4.25 1.53
CA LEU A 195 11.32 -3.97 1.86
C LEU A 195 11.46 -2.78 2.82
N SER A 196 10.63 -1.75 2.63
CA SER A 196 10.62 -0.55 3.49
C SER A 196 10.00 -0.84 4.85
N VAL A 197 8.84 -1.50 4.87
CA VAL A 197 8.05 -1.75 6.08
C VAL A 197 8.71 -2.79 6.97
N MET A 198 9.27 -3.86 6.39
CA MET A 198 9.92 -4.94 7.14
C MET A 198 11.43 -4.77 7.25
N GLY A 199 11.96 -3.63 6.82
CA GLY A 199 13.40 -3.40 6.71
C GLY A 199 13.76 -1.94 6.86
N ASN A 200 14.58 -1.45 5.94
CA ASN A 200 15.05 -0.07 5.94
C ASN A 200 14.60 0.63 4.66
N PRO A 201 13.81 1.72 4.75
CA PRO A 201 13.24 2.41 3.59
C PRO A 201 14.26 3.17 2.74
N LEU A 202 15.49 3.38 3.20
CA LEU A 202 16.55 4.05 2.44
C LEU A 202 17.39 3.06 1.63
N THR A 203 17.64 1.88 2.19
CA THR A 203 18.50 0.86 1.56
C THR A 203 17.71 -0.23 0.84
N GLY A 204 16.42 -0.37 1.14
CA GLY A 204 15.58 -1.43 0.61
C GLY A 204 16.05 -2.82 1.03
N VAL A 205 16.67 -2.96 2.20
CA VAL A 205 17.10 -4.25 2.76
C VAL A 205 16.17 -4.64 3.91
N ALA A 206 15.58 -5.84 3.83
CA ALA A 206 14.68 -6.37 4.85
C ALA A 206 15.08 -7.78 5.27
N PRO A 207 15.18 -8.09 6.58
CA PRO A 207 15.43 -9.45 7.06
C PRO A 207 14.38 -10.43 6.54
N LYS A 208 14.82 -11.57 6.00
CA LYS A 208 13.91 -12.60 5.47
C LYS A 208 12.91 -13.06 6.50
N LYS A 209 13.36 -13.21 7.76
CA LYS A 209 12.51 -13.61 8.88
C LYS A 209 11.27 -12.71 9.02
N PHE A 210 11.45 -11.39 8.91
CA PHE A 210 10.36 -10.43 9.07
C PHE A 210 9.38 -10.50 7.90
N VAL A 211 9.90 -10.50 6.67
CA VAL A 211 9.07 -10.57 5.47
C VAL A 211 8.31 -11.90 5.40
N GLN A 212 8.95 -13.02 5.77
CA GLN A 212 8.30 -14.33 5.78
C GLN A 212 7.14 -14.41 6.77
N ILE A 213 7.28 -13.85 7.98
CA ILE A 213 6.19 -13.76 8.96
C ILE A 213 5.08 -12.83 8.44
N PHE A 214 5.46 -11.68 7.90
CA PHE A 214 4.51 -10.70 7.38
C PHE A 214 3.61 -11.27 6.28
N PHE A 215 4.15 -12.04 5.34
CA PHE A 215 3.35 -12.66 4.28
C PHE A 215 2.57 -13.89 4.75
N ARG A 216 3.16 -14.77 5.58
CA ARG A 216 2.53 -16.04 5.98
C ARG A 216 1.48 -15.87 7.07
N GLU A 217 1.70 -14.93 7.98
CA GLU A 217 0.88 -14.76 9.19
C GLU A 217 0.12 -13.44 9.18
N GLU A 218 0.44 -12.53 8.25
CA GLU A 218 -0.12 -11.16 8.20
C GLU A 218 -0.05 -10.52 9.59
N ARG A 219 1.17 -10.56 10.14
CA ARG A 219 1.54 -10.18 11.49
C ARG A 219 2.80 -9.33 11.49
N LEU A 220 2.84 -8.31 12.34
CA LEU A 220 4.05 -7.57 12.66
C LEU A 220 5.01 -8.45 13.48
N PRO A 221 6.27 -8.66 13.05
CA PRO A 221 7.21 -9.54 13.73
C PRO A 221 7.86 -8.91 14.99
N ILE A 222 7.05 -8.31 15.87
CA ILE A 222 7.50 -7.56 17.05
C ILE A 222 8.29 -8.47 18.01
N ALA A 223 7.82 -9.69 18.25
CA ALA A 223 8.50 -10.67 19.10
C ALA A 223 9.85 -11.11 18.49
N GLU A 224 9.97 -11.04 17.18
CA GLU A 224 11.17 -11.38 16.42
C GLU A 224 12.15 -10.21 16.30
N GLY A 225 11.79 -9.03 16.82
CA GLY A 225 12.65 -7.85 16.88
C GLY A 225 12.32 -6.76 15.86
N TRP A 226 11.25 -6.91 15.08
CA TRP A 226 10.79 -5.85 14.19
C TRP A 226 10.35 -4.63 15.00
N ARG A 227 10.65 -3.45 14.46
CA ARG A 227 10.17 -2.16 14.98
C ARG A 227 9.66 -1.35 13.80
N ARG A 228 8.61 -0.57 14.04
CA ARG A 228 8.16 0.46 13.10
C ARG A 228 9.34 1.36 12.76
N SER A 229 9.50 1.67 11.47
CA SER A 229 10.59 2.51 10.97
C SER A 229 10.61 3.87 11.67
N ASP A 230 11.79 4.35 12.06
CA ASP A 230 12.00 5.73 12.52
C ASP A 230 12.09 6.71 11.34
N THR A 231 12.40 6.20 10.14
CA THR A 231 12.40 6.98 8.90
C THR A 231 11.01 6.95 8.27
N PRO A 232 10.42 8.11 7.92
CA PRO A 232 9.15 8.15 7.21
C PRO A 232 9.23 7.39 5.88
N ILE A 233 8.24 6.53 5.61
CA ILE A 233 8.13 5.85 4.31
C ILE A 233 7.21 6.70 3.43
N ASN A 234 7.74 7.25 2.34
CA ASN A 234 7.06 8.23 1.49
C ASN A 234 7.54 8.15 0.03
N GLY A 235 7.08 9.04 -0.85
CA GLY A 235 7.47 9.01 -2.27
C GLY A 235 8.98 9.12 -2.49
N SER A 236 9.69 9.89 -1.64
CA SER A 236 11.14 10.08 -1.75
C SER A 236 11.97 8.87 -1.32
N THR A 237 11.46 8.04 -0.40
CA THR A 237 12.11 6.80 0.01
C THR A 237 11.70 5.63 -0.88
N LEU A 238 10.46 5.60 -1.36
CA LEU A 238 9.93 4.53 -2.20
C LEU A 238 10.43 4.62 -3.65
N GLY A 239 10.47 5.82 -4.23
CA GLY A 239 10.86 6.02 -5.64
C GLY A 239 12.18 5.36 -6.01
N PRO A 240 13.30 5.63 -5.30
CA PRO A 240 14.58 5.01 -5.60
C PRO A 240 14.57 3.47 -5.48
N LEU A 241 13.78 2.92 -4.55
CA LEU A 241 13.63 1.47 -4.42
C LEU A 241 12.84 0.89 -5.59
N ILE A 242 11.76 1.54 -6.00
CA ILE A 242 10.95 1.15 -7.17
C ILE A 242 11.83 1.12 -8.41
N ASP A 243 12.62 2.17 -8.65
CA ASP A 243 13.52 2.25 -9.81
C ASP A 243 14.58 1.13 -9.80
N ALA A 244 15.20 0.87 -8.65
CA ALA A 244 16.19 -0.19 -8.51
C ALA A 244 15.57 -1.58 -8.72
N ILE A 245 14.35 -1.82 -8.23
CA ILE A 245 13.64 -3.09 -8.43
C ILE A 245 13.27 -3.27 -9.90
N ALA A 246 12.77 -2.20 -10.53
CA ALA A 246 12.38 -2.18 -11.93
C ALA A 246 13.57 -2.46 -12.88
N GLU A 247 14.74 -1.91 -12.58
CA GLU A 247 15.96 -2.19 -13.33
C GLU A 247 16.35 -3.68 -13.25
N GLN A 248 16.25 -4.26 -12.05
CA GLN A 248 16.67 -5.64 -11.78
C GLN A 248 15.64 -6.69 -12.20
N SER A 249 14.40 -6.29 -12.52
CA SER A 249 13.39 -7.21 -13.03
C SER A 249 13.52 -7.47 -14.53
N HIS A 250 14.33 -6.67 -15.24
CA HIS A 250 14.49 -6.74 -16.70
C HIS A 250 13.14 -6.83 -17.42
N TRP A 251 12.17 -6.03 -16.96
CA TRP A 251 10.80 -6.13 -17.42
C TRP A 251 10.66 -5.75 -18.89
N THR A 252 9.83 -6.49 -19.61
CA THR A 252 9.42 -6.21 -20.97
C THR A 252 7.90 -6.15 -21.04
N THR A 253 7.37 -5.15 -21.75
CA THR A 253 5.92 -5.06 -22.00
C THR A 253 5.44 -6.23 -22.85
N SER A 254 4.31 -6.84 -22.48
CA SER A 254 3.62 -7.84 -23.32
C SER A 254 2.82 -7.20 -24.47
N GLY A 255 2.84 -5.86 -24.58
CA GLY A 255 1.95 -5.10 -25.45
C GLY A 255 0.60 -4.80 -24.78
N GLY A 256 -0.07 -3.73 -25.25
CA GLY A 256 -1.35 -3.26 -24.69
C GLY A 256 -1.23 -1.95 -23.91
N CYS A 257 -2.27 -1.12 -23.97
CA CYS A 257 -2.35 0.11 -23.19
C CYS A 257 -2.75 -0.20 -21.74
N PRO A 258 -2.16 0.48 -20.74
CA PRO A 258 -2.64 0.42 -19.38
C PRO A 258 -4.12 0.77 -19.28
N TRP A 259 -4.84 0.02 -18.45
CA TRP A 259 -6.26 0.23 -18.16
C TRP A 259 -6.49 0.05 -16.67
N ILE A 260 -7.53 0.67 -16.13
CA ILE A 260 -7.97 0.46 -14.74
C ILE A 260 -9.46 0.14 -14.72
N ARG A 261 -9.86 -0.85 -13.91
CA ARG A 261 -11.27 -1.14 -13.65
C ARG A 261 -11.84 -0.17 -12.63
N VAL A 262 -12.98 0.42 -12.97
CA VAL A 262 -13.65 1.48 -12.20
C VAL A 262 -15.01 0.98 -11.70
N GLY A 263 -15.01 0.05 -10.76
CA GLY A 263 -16.21 -0.55 -10.16
C GLY A 263 -16.40 -2.04 -10.51
N PRO A 264 -17.13 -2.79 -9.66
CA PRO A 264 -17.41 -4.21 -9.87
C PRO A 264 -18.35 -4.47 -11.06
N GLU A 265 -19.31 -3.59 -11.35
CA GLU A 265 -20.26 -3.77 -12.46
C GLU A 265 -19.90 -3.02 -13.75
N SER A 266 -18.89 -2.14 -13.73
CA SER A 266 -18.59 -1.29 -14.88
C SER A 266 -17.71 -2.00 -15.93
N ALA A 267 -18.08 -1.84 -17.20
CA ALA A 267 -17.24 -2.16 -18.36
C ALA A 267 -16.28 -0.99 -18.73
N THR A 268 -16.25 0.08 -17.93
CA THR A 268 -15.57 1.33 -18.27
C THR A 268 -14.11 1.24 -17.88
N THR A 269 -13.30 0.75 -18.82
CA THR A 269 -11.84 0.83 -18.81
C THR A 269 -11.42 2.27 -19.08
N LEU A 270 -10.81 2.94 -18.11
CA LEU A 270 -10.09 4.18 -18.40
C LEU A 270 -8.76 3.80 -19.05
N VAL A 271 -8.68 3.93 -20.37
CA VAL A 271 -7.41 3.93 -21.10
C VAL A 271 -6.78 5.31 -20.88
N GLN A 272 -5.66 5.38 -20.16
CA GLN A 272 -4.87 6.62 -20.14
C GLN A 272 -4.31 6.85 -21.55
N HIS A 273 -4.88 7.80 -22.27
CA HIS A 273 -4.31 8.34 -23.49
C HIS A 273 -3.34 9.47 -23.15
N GLY A 274 -2.06 9.29 -23.51
CA GLY A 274 -1.07 10.37 -23.70
C GLY A 274 -0.28 10.78 -22.47
#